data_AF-A0A969Y4I4-F1
#
_entry.id   AF-A0A969Y4I4-F1
#
_cell.length_a   1.000
_cell.length_b   1.000
_cell.length_c   1.000
_cell.angle_alpha   90.00
_cell.angle_beta   90.00
_cell.angle_gamma   90.00
#
_symmetry.space_group_name_H-M   'P 1'
#
loop_
_entity.id
_entity.type
_entity.pdbx_description
1 polymer ?
#
loop_
_entity_poly.entity_id
_entity_poly.type
_entity_poly.pdbx_seq_one_letter_code
_entity_poly.pdbx_strand_id
1 'polypeptide(L)'
;MKTRPLVIAALMVALAVTLPLAAHVTKVGGPVILPMHIPIFLAGLMLEPGWAVAVAVISPILSFMLTGMPPMSPPMLPLMVVELSVYALVFSLLARRTPYSIWVTLPVSMLLGRIALGLAAAIIGPLFNFHVNPVIYVYGAVLKGLPGIALQLIIIPAISRVPAVAHQLAEQQ
;
A
#
# COMPACT_ATOMS: atom_id res chain seq x y z
N MET A 1 -3.73 20.18 -18.35
CA MET A 1 -3.39 18.74 -18.52
C MET A 1 -2.79 18.21 -17.23
N LYS A 2 -3.22 17.05 -16.72
CA LYS A 2 -2.72 16.44 -15.46
C LYS A 2 -1.45 15.58 -15.70
N THR A 3 -0.45 16.12 -16.39
CA THR A 3 0.77 15.38 -16.80
C THR A 3 1.64 14.97 -15.61
N ARG A 4 1.90 15.89 -14.67
CA ARG A 4 2.73 15.62 -13.47
C ARG A 4 2.15 14.49 -12.59
N PRO A 5 0.86 14.50 -12.19
CA PRO A 5 0.28 13.38 -11.43
C PRO A 5 0.33 12.05 -12.18
N LEU A 6 0.12 12.06 -13.50
CA LEU A 6 0.18 10.85 -14.31
C LEU A 6 1.58 10.22 -14.30
N VAL A 7 2.64 11.03 -14.46
CA VAL A 7 4.03 10.55 -14.45
C VAL A 7 4.40 9.97 -13.08
N ILE A 8 4.04 10.66 -11.99
CA ILE A 8 4.28 10.16 -10.63
C ILE A 8 3.51 8.86 -10.40
N ALA A 9 2.25 8.76 -10.82
CA ALA A 9 1.45 7.55 -10.71
C ALA A 9 2.09 6.37 -11.46
N ALA A 10 2.51 6.58 -12.71
CA ALA A 10 3.18 5.55 -13.51
C ALA A 10 4.50 5.09 -12.87
N LEU A 11 5.29 6.02 -12.33
CA LEU A 11 6.52 5.69 -11.59
C LEU A 11 6.21 4.86 -10.34
N MET A 12 5.18 5.22 -9.57
CA MET A 12 4.79 4.46 -8.37
C MET A 12 4.32 3.05 -8.72
N VAL A 13 3.56 2.87 -9.81
CA VAL A 13 3.19 1.54 -10.32
C VAL A 13 4.43 0.75 -10.71
N ALA A 14 5.38 1.35 -11.43
CA ALA A 14 6.62 0.68 -11.82
C ALA A 14 7.43 0.22 -10.60
N LEU A 15 7.58 1.07 -9.58
CA LEU A 15 8.23 0.71 -8.32
C LEU A 15 7.46 -0.36 -7.56
N ALA A 16 6.13 -0.28 -7.52
CA ALA A 16 5.26 -1.24 -6.85
C ALA A 16 5.32 -2.65 -7.46
N VAL A 17 5.63 -2.75 -8.75
CA VAL A 17 5.85 -4.04 -9.44
C VAL A 17 7.28 -4.54 -9.30
N THR A 18 8.28 -3.65 -9.42
CA THR A 18 9.70 -4.04 -9.44
C THR A 18 10.27 -4.36 -8.06
N LEU A 19 9.87 -3.63 -7.00
CA LEU A 19 10.36 -3.88 -5.64
C LEU A 19 9.99 -5.29 -5.13
N PRO A 20 8.75 -5.78 -5.28
CA PRO A 20 8.43 -7.16 -4.96
C PRO A 20 9.24 -8.18 -5.75
N LEU A 21 9.53 -7.91 -7.03
CA LEU A 21 10.34 -8.82 -7.84
C LEU A 21 11.76 -8.94 -7.28
N ALA A 22 12.39 -7.83 -6.90
CA ALA A 22 13.71 -7.82 -6.27
C ALA A 22 13.72 -8.56 -4.92
N ALA A 23 12.67 -8.39 -4.12
CA ALA A 23 12.48 -9.13 -2.86
C ALA A 23 12.38 -10.65 -3.08
N HIS A 24 11.71 -11.08 -4.15
CA HIS A 24 11.58 -12.51 -4.47
C HIS A 24 12.92 -13.13 -4.89
N VAL A 25 13.71 -12.43 -5.72
CA VAL A 25 15.04 -12.89 -6.15
C VAL A 25 15.98 -13.06 -4.96
N THR A 26 15.88 -12.20 -3.95
CA THR A 26 16.72 -12.24 -2.75
C THR A 26 16.21 -13.19 -1.67
N LYS A 27 15.10 -13.93 -1.92
CA LYS A 27 14.39 -14.80 -0.95
C LYS A 27 13.93 -14.08 0.32
N VAL A 28 13.95 -12.76 0.33
CA VAL A 28 13.38 -11.96 1.42
C VAL A 28 11.87 -11.98 1.24
N GLY A 29 11.17 -12.74 2.09
CA GLY A 29 9.77 -13.06 1.87
C GLY A 29 8.89 -11.82 1.64
N GLY A 30 8.17 -11.78 0.51
CA GLY A 30 7.26 -10.68 0.16
C GLY A 30 6.28 -10.29 1.29
N PRO A 31 5.65 -11.25 1.99
CA PRO A 31 4.78 -10.95 3.13
C PRO A 31 5.49 -10.44 4.39
N VAL A 32 6.83 -10.50 4.45
CA VAL A 32 7.65 -10.06 5.59
C VAL A 32 8.05 -8.59 5.46
N ILE A 33 8.58 -8.22 4.30
CA ILE A 33 9.08 -6.86 4.05
C ILE A 33 8.06 -5.94 3.37
N LEU A 34 6.93 -6.47 2.89
CA LEU A 34 5.82 -5.72 2.31
C LEU A 34 6.27 -4.68 1.25
N PRO A 35 7.08 -5.09 0.26
CA PRO A 35 7.80 -4.15 -0.62
C PRO A 35 6.86 -3.31 -1.49
N MET A 36 5.70 -3.86 -1.86
CA MET A 36 4.68 -3.14 -2.65
C MET A 36 4.03 -2.01 -1.84
N HIS A 37 3.96 -2.10 -0.51
CA HIS A 37 3.26 -1.10 0.30
C HIS A 37 4.00 0.24 0.35
N ILE A 38 5.33 0.22 0.25
CA ILE A 38 6.17 1.43 0.25
C ILE A 38 5.77 2.38 -0.88
N PRO A 39 5.81 1.98 -2.16
CA PRO A 39 5.38 2.86 -3.25
C PRO A 39 3.90 3.22 -3.19
N ILE A 40 3.03 2.39 -2.59
CA ILE A 40 1.62 2.76 -2.36
C ILE A 40 1.49 3.91 -1.35
N PHE A 41 2.21 3.85 -0.23
CA PHE A 41 2.22 4.96 0.74
C PHE A 41 2.84 6.22 0.14
N LEU A 42 3.90 6.09 -0.67
CA LEU A 42 4.46 7.23 -1.40
C LEU A 42 3.48 7.82 -2.41
N ALA A 43 2.71 6.99 -3.12
CA ALA A 43 1.60 7.44 -3.96
C ALA A 43 0.57 8.19 -3.12
N GLY A 44 0.18 7.67 -1.96
CA GLY A 44 -0.71 8.35 -1.03
C GLY A 44 -0.19 9.73 -0.60
N LEU A 45 1.11 9.85 -0.33
CA LEU A 45 1.74 11.10 0.06
C LEU A 45 1.77 12.14 -1.08
N MET A 46 2.11 11.70 -2.30
CA MET A 46 2.43 12.61 -3.41
C MET A 46 1.24 12.90 -4.34
N LEU A 47 0.25 12.01 -4.39
CA LEU A 47 -0.86 12.05 -5.35
C LEU A 47 -2.21 12.31 -4.68
N GLU A 48 -3.15 12.89 -5.45
CA GLU A 48 -4.52 13.07 -4.97
C GLU A 48 -5.20 11.73 -4.73
N PRO A 49 -6.21 11.64 -3.84
CA PRO A 49 -6.81 10.37 -3.45
C PRO A 49 -7.21 9.49 -4.65
N GLY A 50 -7.80 10.08 -5.70
CA GLY A 50 -8.17 9.32 -6.91
C GLY A 50 -6.97 8.71 -7.64
N TRP A 51 -5.86 9.44 -7.76
CA TRP A 51 -4.63 8.93 -8.37
C TRP A 51 -3.93 7.91 -7.47
N ALA A 52 -3.88 8.15 -6.16
CA ALA A 52 -3.27 7.24 -5.21
C ALA A 52 -4.00 5.88 -5.18
N VAL A 53 -5.34 5.89 -5.17
CA VAL A 53 -6.16 4.67 -5.25
C VAL A 53 -5.97 3.98 -6.60
N ALA A 54 -5.91 4.71 -7.71
CA ALA A 54 -5.64 4.11 -9.01
C ALA A 54 -4.30 3.35 -9.02
N VAL A 55 -3.24 3.93 -8.45
CA VAL A 55 -1.95 3.25 -8.27
C VAL A 55 -2.11 1.99 -7.40
N ALA A 56 -2.83 2.08 -6.28
CA ALA A 56 -3.04 0.96 -5.36
C ALA A 56 -3.82 -0.21 -5.97
N VAL A 57 -4.75 0.06 -6.89
CA VAL A 57 -5.52 -0.96 -7.61
C VAL A 57 -4.69 -1.55 -8.75
N ILE A 58 -4.07 -0.71 -9.57
CA ILE A 58 -3.36 -1.15 -10.78
C ILE A 58 -2.11 -1.96 -10.43
N SER A 59 -1.37 -1.56 -9.40
CA SER A 59 -0.08 -2.17 -9.04
C SER A 59 -0.14 -3.69 -8.77
N PRO A 60 -0.98 -4.19 -7.85
CA PRO A 60 -1.08 -5.64 -7.59
C PRO A 60 -1.63 -6.42 -8.79
N ILE A 61 -2.56 -5.85 -9.56
CA ILE A 61 -3.11 -6.48 -10.77
C ILE A 61 -2.01 -6.64 -11.82
N LEU A 62 -1.26 -5.57 -12.10
CA LEU A 62 -0.18 -5.60 -13.07
C LEU A 62 0.96 -6.53 -12.62
N SER A 63 1.31 -6.50 -11.33
CA SER A 63 2.27 -7.44 -10.75
C SER A 63 1.84 -8.89 -10.99
N PHE A 64 0.57 -9.22 -10.77
CA PHE A 64 0.05 -10.56 -11.00
C PHE A 64 0.08 -10.96 -12.47
N MET A 65 -0.29 -10.07 -13.37
CA MET A 65 -0.22 -10.34 -14.82
C MET A 65 1.21 -10.63 -15.28
N LEU A 66 2.21 -9.99 -14.68
CA LEU A 66 3.62 -10.15 -15.05
C LEU A 66 4.34 -11.31 -14.36
N THR A 67 3.97 -11.62 -13.12
CA THR A 67 4.74 -12.54 -12.25
C THR A 67 3.94 -13.73 -11.73
N GLY A 68 2.61 -13.73 -11.90
CA GLY A 68 1.70 -14.68 -11.25
C GLY A 68 1.49 -14.41 -9.75
N MET A 69 2.09 -13.35 -9.19
CA MET A 69 1.94 -12.96 -7.78
C MET A 69 1.44 -11.51 -7.65
N PRO A 70 0.52 -11.21 -6.70
CA PRO A 70 -0.02 -12.09 -5.66
C PRO A 70 -1.00 -13.15 -6.22
N PRO A 71 -1.07 -14.37 -5.66
CA PRO A 71 -1.93 -15.43 -6.19
C PRO A 71 -3.43 -15.13 -6.02
N MET A 72 -4.24 -15.73 -6.89
CA MET A 72 -5.71 -15.70 -6.84
C MET A 72 -6.31 -16.78 -5.91
N SER A 73 -5.56 -17.84 -5.60
CA SER A 73 -5.95 -18.87 -4.63
C SER A 73 -4.72 -19.34 -3.83
N PRO A 74 -4.66 -19.12 -2.49
CA PRO A 74 -5.60 -18.33 -1.69
C PRO A 74 -5.74 -16.89 -2.22
N PRO A 75 -6.88 -16.20 -1.99
CA PRO A 75 -7.27 -14.97 -2.69
C PRO A 75 -6.48 -13.73 -2.24
N MET A 76 -5.15 -13.78 -2.24
CA MET A 76 -4.29 -12.67 -1.82
C MET A 76 -4.46 -11.44 -2.72
N LEU A 77 -4.60 -11.62 -4.03
CA LEU A 77 -4.77 -10.51 -4.96
C LEU A 77 -5.97 -9.61 -4.62
N PRO A 78 -7.22 -10.10 -4.56
CA PRO A 78 -8.36 -9.24 -4.28
C PRO A 78 -8.32 -8.65 -2.87
N LEU A 79 -7.79 -9.39 -1.89
CA LEU A 79 -7.59 -8.89 -0.53
C LEU A 79 -6.58 -7.73 -0.48
N MET A 80 -5.46 -7.88 -1.19
CA MET A 80 -4.41 -6.88 -1.27
C MET A 80 -4.87 -5.63 -2.02
N VAL A 81 -5.66 -5.76 -3.09
CA VAL A 81 -6.25 -4.62 -3.79
C VAL A 81 -7.09 -3.77 -2.83
N VAL A 82 -7.95 -4.40 -2.01
CA VAL A 82 -8.79 -3.68 -1.04
C VAL A 82 -7.94 -3.02 0.05
N GLU A 83 -7.01 -3.77 0.66
CA GLU A 83 -6.11 -3.26 1.70
C GLU A 83 -5.30 -2.05 1.22
N LEU A 84 -4.61 -2.17 0.08
CA LEU A 84 -3.76 -1.12 -0.47
C LEU A 84 -4.57 0.11 -0.90
N SER A 85 -5.79 -0.09 -1.41
CA SER A 85 -6.67 1.02 -1.77
C SER A 85 -7.07 1.84 -0.56
N VAL A 86 -7.37 1.18 0.58
CA VAL A 86 -7.68 1.87 1.83
C VAL A 86 -6.45 2.58 2.39
N TYR A 87 -5.26 1.97 2.32
CA TYR A 87 -4.01 2.66 2.68
C TYR A 87 -3.80 3.94 1.89
N ALA A 88 -3.83 3.85 0.56
CA ALA A 88 -3.64 4.99 -0.33
C ALA A 88 -4.68 6.09 -0.10
N LEU A 89 -5.95 5.72 0.00
CA LEU A 89 -7.06 6.66 0.19
C LEU A 89 -6.93 7.41 1.51
N VAL A 90 -6.83 6.67 2.62
CA VAL A 90 -6.77 7.25 3.97
C VAL A 90 -5.52 8.09 4.14
N PHE A 91 -4.36 7.58 3.70
CA PHE A 91 -3.12 8.30 3.87
C PHE A 91 -3.09 9.59 3.04
N SER A 92 -3.55 9.54 1.78
CA SER A 92 -3.66 10.73 0.92
C SER A 92 -4.63 11.76 1.49
N LEU A 93 -5.78 11.32 2.00
CA LEU A 93 -6.75 12.22 2.59
C LEU A 93 -6.21 12.89 3.85
N LEU A 94 -5.64 12.10 4.78
CA LEU A 94 -5.13 12.60 6.05
C LEU A 94 -3.92 13.53 5.86
N ALA A 95 -2.97 13.18 4.98
CA ALA A 95 -1.78 13.99 4.73
C ALA A 95 -2.10 15.38 4.16
N ARG A 96 -3.26 15.55 3.52
CA ARG A 96 -3.67 16.80 2.85
C ARG A 96 -4.73 17.59 3.59
N ARG A 97 -5.68 16.90 4.23
CA ARG A 97 -6.87 17.52 4.83
C ARG A 97 -6.76 17.69 6.33
N THR A 98 -5.67 17.25 6.95
CA THR A 98 -5.47 17.37 8.39
C THR A 98 -4.09 17.96 8.71
N PRO A 99 -3.95 18.71 9.82
CA PRO A 99 -2.67 19.23 10.27
C PRO A 99 -1.84 18.17 11.03
N TYR A 100 -2.27 16.91 11.03
CA TYR A 100 -1.59 15.86 11.78
C TYR A 100 -0.26 15.49 11.14
N SER A 101 0.75 15.25 11.98
CA SER A 101 2.05 14.81 11.51
C SER A 101 1.98 13.44 10.83
N ILE A 102 2.92 13.17 9.92
CA ILE A 102 3.06 11.89 9.23
C ILE A 102 3.23 10.72 10.21
N TRP A 103 3.82 10.98 11.38
CA TRP A 103 3.94 10.00 12.46
C TRP A 103 2.60 9.53 13.04
N VAL A 104 1.52 10.28 12.80
CA VAL A 104 0.15 9.91 13.21
C VAL A 104 -0.63 9.40 12.01
N THR A 105 -0.60 10.11 10.88
CA THR A 105 -1.41 9.76 9.71
C THR A 105 -1.01 8.42 9.09
N LEU A 106 0.29 8.08 9.10
CA LEU A 106 0.80 6.82 8.55
C LEU A 106 0.32 5.61 9.38
N PRO A 107 0.55 5.51 10.71
CA PRO A 107 -0.01 4.42 11.51
C PRO A 107 -1.53 4.31 11.44
N VAL A 108 -2.27 5.43 11.41
CA VAL A 108 -3.73 5.41 11.27
C VAL A 108 -4.16 4.79 9.95
N SER A 109 -3.50 5.15 8.84
CA SER A 109 -3.76 4.53 7.56
C SER A 109 -3.44 3.03 7.58
N MET A 110 -2.30 2.63 8.17
CA MET A 110 -1.93 1.22 8.36
C MET A 110 -2.98 0.44 9.15
N LEU A 111 -3.54 1.03 10.22
CA LEU A 111 -4.58 0.35 10.98
C LEU A 111 -5.85 0.15 10.15
N LEU A 112 -6.30 1.19 9.44
CA LEU A 112 -7.53 1.14 8.65
C LEU A 112 -7.45 0.16 7.48
N GLY A 113 -6.32 0.07 6.78
CA GLY A 113 -6.19 -0.96 5.75
C GLY A 113 -6.05 -2.38 6.30
N ARG A 114 -5.51 -2.60 7.52
CA ARG A 114 -5.58 -3.91 8.19
C ARG A 114 -7.01 -4.29 8.57
N ILE A 115 -7.81 -3.33 9.01
CA ILE A 115 -9.25 -3.56 9.23
C ILE A 115 -9.93 -3.92 7.91
N ALA A 116 -9.63 -3.19 6.83
CA ALA A 116 -10.15 -3.48 5.50
C ALA A 116 -9.72 -4.87 4.99
N LEU A 117 -8.49 -5.29 5.27
CA LEU A 117 -7.99 -6.64 4.96
C LEU A 117 -8.84 -7.71 5.68
N GLY A 118 -9.16 -7.50 6.95
CA GLY A 118 -10.03 -8.40 7.72
C GLY A 118 -11.44 -8.46 7.14
N LEU A 119 -12.05 -7.31 6.87
CA LEU A 119 -13.38 -7.23 6.25
C LEU A 119 -13.40 -7.89 4.88
N ALA A 120 -12.37 -7.66 4.06
CA ALA A 120 -12.21 -8.30 2.76
C ALA A 120 -12.05 -9.82 2.91
N ALA A 121 -11.28 -10.30 3.90
CA ALA A 121 -11.15 -11.74 4.16
C ALA A 121 -12.50 -12.37 4.57
N ALA A 122 -13.32 -11.64 5.32
CA ALA A 122 -14.65 -12.09 5.73
C ALA A 122 -15.66 -12.16 4.58
N ILE A 123 -15.65 -11.16 3.68
CA ILE A 123 -16.66 -11.00 2.62
C ILE A 123 -16.21 -11.67 1.32
N ILE A 124 -14.96 -11.43 0.89
CA ILE A 124 -14.41 -11.91 -0.38
C ILE A 124 -13.83 -13.31 -0.22
N GLY A 125 -13.20 -13.63 0.92
CA GLY A 125 -12.59 -14.94 1.18
C GLY A 125 -13.51 -16.14 0.85
N PRO A 126 -14.76 -16.17 1.35
CA PRO A 126 -15.70 -17.26 1.08
C PRO A 126 -16.02 -17.46 -0.42
N LEU A 127 -16.00 -16.39 -1.23
CA LEU A 127 -16.22 -16.47 -2.67
C LEU A 127 -15.12 -17.28 -3.40
N PHE A 128 -13.97 -17.46 -2.77
CA PHE A 128 -12.82 -18.22 -3.27
C PHE A 128 -12.56 -19.50 -2.45
N ASN A 129 -13.56 -20.02 -1.73
CA ASN A 129 -13.44 -21.15 -0.79
C ASN A 129 -12.41 -20.92 0.35
N PHE A 130 -12.04 -19.67 0.62
CA PHE A 130 -11.09 -19.31 1.66
C PHE A 130 -11.82 -18.89 2.94
N HIS A 131 -12.05 -19.87 3.81
CA HIS A 131 -12.73 -19.69 5.09
C HIS A 131 -11.70 -19.54 6.20
N VAL A 132 -11.43 -18.31 6.62
CA VAL A 132 -10.55 -18.00 7.75
C VAL A 132 -11.25 -17.07 8.72
N ASN A 133 -10.89 -17.17 10.00
CA ASN A 133 -11.29 -16.16 10.95
C ASN A 133 -10.58 -14.83 10.60
N PRO A 134 -11.31 -13.75 10.29
CA PRO A 134 -10.73 -12.47 9.86
C PRO A 134 -9.74 -11.89 10.86
N VAL A 135 -10.00 -12.05 12.16
CA VAL A 135 -9.16 -11.51 13.23
C VAL A 135 -7.82 -12.26 13.27
N ILE A 136 -7.87 -13.59 13.18
CA ILE A 136 -6.66 -14.43 13.14
C ILE A 136 -5.85 -14.13 11.88
N TYR A 137 -6.51 -13.95 10.75
CA TYR A 137 -5.86 -13.63 9.48
C TYR A 137 -5.12 -12.29 9.53
N VAL A 138 -5.78 -11.23 10.01
CA VAL A 138 -5.16 -9.91 10.18
C VAL A 138 -4.03 -9.97 11.21
N TYR A 139 -4.22 -10.67 12.33
CA TYR A 139 -3.19 -10.85 13.34
C TYR A 139 -1.93 -11.52 12.76
N GLY A 140 -2.10 -12.59 11.99
CA GLY A 140 -1.00 -13.25 11.28
C GLY A 140 -0.32 -12.33 10.25
N ALA A 141 -1.09 -11.54 9.51
CA ALA A 141 -0.57 -10.57 8.55
C ALA A 141 0.26 -9.47 9.22
N VAL A 142 -0.19 -8.96 10.38
CA VAL A 142 0.54 -7.95 11.15
C VAL A 142 1.82 -8.54 11.72
N LEU A 143 1.77 -9.68 12.40
CA LEU A 143 2.94 -10.33 12.99
C LEU A 143 4.02 -10.63 11.93
N LYS A 144 3.61 -11.23 10.81
CA LYS A 144 4.53 -11.56 9.72
C LYS A 144 5.10 -10.30 9.07
N GLY A 145 4.28 -9.25 8.96
CA GLY A 145 4.64 -7.97 8.34
C GLY A 145 5.36 -6.98 9.25
N LEU A 146 5.64 -7.31 10.53
CA LEU A 146 6.30 -6.38 11.46
C LEU A 146 7.59 -5.76 10.91
N PRO A 147 8.51 -6.52 10.26
CA PRO A 147 9.71 -5.93 9.68
C PRO A 147 9.39 -4.92 8.58
N GLY A 148 8.41 -5.24 7.71
CA GLY A 148 7.94 -4.33 6.66
C GLY A 148 7.25 -3.08 7.22
N ILE A 149 6.46 -3.21 8.28
CA ILE A 149 5.82 -2.08 8.97
C ILE A 149 6.89 -1.16 9.56
N ALA A 150 7.89 -1.71 10.25
CA ALA A 150 9.00 -0.93 10.78
C ALA A 150 9.76 -0.19 9.67
N LEU A 151 10.00 -0.86 8.54
CA LEU A 151 10.63 -0.25 7.37
C LEU A 151 9.80 0.90 6.80
N GLN A 152 8.49 0.74 6.70
CA GLN A 152 7.58 1.79 6.22
C GLN A 152 7.57 3.01 7.16
N LEU A 153 7.57 2.79 8.47
CA LEU A 153 7.62 3.85 9.48
C LEU A 153 8.95 4.64 9.46
N ILE A 154 10.01 4.08 8.89
CA ILE A 154 11.30 4.78 8.73
C ILE A 154 11.36 5.47 7.36
N ILE A 155 11.08 4.74 6.29
CA ILE A 155 11.28 5.20 4.91
C ILE A 155 10.29 6.31 4.54
N ILE A 156 9.00 6.15 4.86
CA ILE A 156 7.98 7.11 4.41
C ILE A 156 8.19 8.50 5.05
N PRO A 157 8.44 8.62 6.38
CA PRO A 157 8.76 9.92 6.98
C PRO A 157 10.14 10.46 6.55
N ALA A 158 11.10 9.61 6.18
CA ALA A 158 12.37 10.09 5.65
C ALA A 158 12.18 10.75 4.28
N ILE A 159 11.41 10.13 3.39
CA ILE A 159 11.15 10.64 2.03
C ILE A 159 10.32 11.92 2.07
N SER A 160 9.37 12.05 3.01
CA SER A 160 8.56 13.27 3.12
C SER A 160 9.36 14.54 3.45
N ARG A 161 10.57 14.38 4.03
CA ARG A 161 11.48 15.48 4.35
C ARG A 161 12.42 15.85 3.20
N VAL A 162 12.45 15.07 2.12
CA VAL A 162 13.22 15.42 0.93
C VAL A 162 12.70 16.75 0.39
N PRO A 163 13.55 17.77 0.13
CA PRO A 163 13.09 19.13 -0.19
C PRO A 163 12.08 19.18 -1.34
N ALA A 164 12.28 18.37 -2.39
CA ALA A 164 11.37 18.30 -3.53
C ALA A 164 9.96 17.79 -3.15
N VAL A 165 9.88 16.85 -2.20
CA VAL A 165 8.62 16.28 -1.70
C VAL A 165 8.00 17.22 -0.67
N ALA A 166 8.80 17.78 0.23
CA ALA A 166 8.34 18.75 1.22
C ALA A 166 7.69 19.98 0.57
N HIS A 167 8.29 20.51 -0.51
CA HIS A 167 7.72 21.60 -1.28
C HIS A 167 6.37 21.22 -1.92
N GLN A 168 6.26 20.00 -2.46
CA GLN A 168 5.00 19.49 -3.00
C GLN A 168 3.91 19.37 -1.93
N LEU A 169 4.27 18.94 -0.72
CA LEU A 169 3.32 18.82 0.38
C LEU A 169 2.85 20.19 0.85
N ALA A 170 3.74 21.18 0.89
CA ALA A 170 3.39 22.56 1.21
C ALA A 170 2.44 23.20 0.17
N GLU A 171 2.56 22.84 -1.11
CA GLU A 171 1.63 23.26 -2.17
C GLU A 171 0.23 22.60 -2.08
N GLN A 172 0.11 21.50 -1.33
CA GLN A 172 -1.11 20.69 -1.24
C GLN A 172 -1.96 20.96 0.00
N GLN A 173 -1.43 21.73 0.96
CA GLN A 173 -2.08 22.15 2.20
C GLN A 173 -2.65 23.56 2.07
#